data_AF-A0A7C3QEK8-F1
#
_entry.id   AF-A0A7C3QEK8-F1
#
_cell.length_a   1.000
_cell.length_b   1.000
_cell.length_c   1.000
_cell.angle_alpha   90.00
_cell.angle_beta   90.00
_cell.angle_gamma   90.00
#
_symmetry.space_group_name_H-M   'P 1'
#
loop_
_entity.id
_entity.type
_entity.pdbx_description
1 polymer ?
#
loop_
_entity_poly.entity_id
_entity_poly.type
_entity_poly.pdbx_seq_one_letter_code
_entity_poly.pdbx_strand_id
1 'polypeptide(L)'
;NDEIIFLKKIVEGGADRSYGVQVARLAGLPQQIIQRAKEVLAHLEPQISRVIPSEPSQQSQQPDLFENSPSQVLLEEITNLDVLQMTPLEALSKLDDLNKKAQMLVNPPKTMG
;
A
#
# COMPACT_ATOMS: atom_id res chain seq x y z
N ASN A 1 5.84 -23.49 -6.90
CA ASN A 1 6.65 -24.01 -5.78
C ASN A 1 6.54 -23.07 -4.60
N ASP A 2 5.84 -23.51 -3.56
CA ASP A 2 5.51 -22.77 -2.32
C ASP A 2 6.19 -23.45 -1.09
N GLU A 3 7.27 -24.20 -1.31
CA GLU A 3 8.00 -24.91 -0.24
C GLU A 3 9.03 -24.00 0.42
N ILE A 4 8.99 -23.94 1.76
CA ILE A 4 9.95 -23.21 2.59
C ILE A 4 10.68 -24.24 3.46
N ILE A 5 12.00 -24.15 3.48
CA ILE A 5 12.86 -24.99 4.32
C ILE A 5 13.32 -24.13 5.50
N PHE A 6 12.99 -24.55 6.72
CA PHE A 6 13.43 -23.87 7.94
C PHE A 6 14.86 -24.27 8.30
N LEU A 7 15.76 -23.29 8.31
CA LEU A 7 17.12 -23.46 8.82
C LEU A 7 17.15 -23.16 10.32
N LYS A 8 17.77 -24.03 11.13
CA LYS A 8 17.94 -23.84 12.59
C LYS A 8 19.14 -22.92 12.91
N LYS A 9 19.21 -21.75 12.28
CA LYS A 9 20.31 -20.80 12.51
C LYS A 9 19.74 -19.47 13.00
N ILE A 10 20.21 -19.02 14.16
CA ILE A 10 19.93 -17.69 14.69
C ILE A 10 20.99 -16.75 14.11
N VAL A 11 20.57 -15.65 13.52
CA VAL A 11 21.41 -14.58 12.98
C VAL A 11 20.98 -13.27 13.61
N GLU A 12 21.93 -12.37 13.87
CA GLU A 12 21.64 -11.05 14.41
C GLU A 12 20.92 -10.20 13.35
N GLY A 13 19.80 -9.59 13.74
CA GLY A 13 18.92 -8.81 12.86
C GLY A 13 17.43 -9.08 13.11
N GLY A 14 16.57 -8.20 12.58
CA GLY A 14 15.12 -8.40 12.54
C GLY A 14 14.69 -9.36 11.43
N ALA A 15 13.48 -9.92 11.51
CA ALA A 15 12.96 -10.76 10.44
C ALA A 15 12.48 -9.89 9.25
N ASP A 16 13.07 -10.11 8.06
CA ASP A 16 12.74 -9.34 6.85
C ASP A 16 11.31 -9.60 6.33
N ARG A 17 10.72 -10.75 6.67
CA ARG A 17 9.40 -11.18 6.18
C ARG A 17 8.64 -12.00 7.22
N SER A 18 7.31 -11.87 7.20
CA SER A 18 6.39 -12.69 7.98
C SER A 18 6.02 -13.97 7.21
N TYR A 19 6.18 -15.14 7.85
CA TYR A 19 5.93 -16.46 7.23
C TYR A 19 4.69 -17.17 7.78
N GLY A 20 3.81 -16.47 8.49
CA GLY A 20 2.69 -17.07 9.24
C GLY A 20 1.71 -17.85 8.36
N VAL A 21 1.38 -17.36 7.17
CA VAL A 21 0.48 -18.05 6.22
C VAL A 21 1.09 -19.34 5.70
N GLN A 22 2.41 -19.35 5.51
CA GLN A 22 3.17 -20.51 5.05
C GLN A 22 3.31 -21.56 6.17
N VAL A 23 3.48 -21.13 7.43
CA VAL A 23 3.47 -22.02 8.60
C VAL A 23 2.07 -22.62 8.81
N ALA A 24 0.99 -21.84 8.67
CA ALA A 24 -0.37 -22.33 8.80
C ALA A 24 -0.69 -23.45 7.79
N ARG A 25 -0.16 -23.34 6.58
CA ARG A 25 -0.26 -24.39 5.55
C ARG A 25 0.46 -25.68 5.98
N LEU A 26 1.68 -25.55 6.52
CA LEU A 26 2.45 -26.69 7.03
C LEU A 26 1.81 -27.34 8.26
N ALA A 27 1.07 -26.55 9.04
CA ALA A 27 0.26 -27.03 10.16
C ALA A 27 -1.05 -27.73 9.72
N GLY A 28 -1.32 -27.82 8.42
CA GLY A 28 -2.47 -28.54 7.88
C GLY A 28 -3.80 -27.80 7.98
N LEU A 29 -3.79 -26.46 8.09
CA LEU A 29 -5.04 -25.70 8.10
C LEU A 29 -5.80 -25.84 6.76
N PRO A 30 -7.16 -25.80 6.78
CA PRO A 30 -7.98 -25.90 5.58
C PRO A 30 -7.59 -24.89 4.49
N GLN A 31 -7.56 -25.35 3.24
CA GLN A 31 -7.12 -24.54 2.09
C GLN A 31 -7.95 -23.26 1.90
N GLN A 32 -9.25 -23.31 2.23
CA GLN A 32 -10.13 -22.14 2.17
C GLN A 32 -9.69 -21.02 3.15
N ILE A 33 -9.19 -21.39 4.34
CA ILE A 33 -8.69 -20.43 5.32
C ILE A 33 -7.37 -19.81 4.82
N ILE A 34 -6.47 -20.62 4.28
CA ILE A 34 -5.21 -20.15 3.71
C ILE A 34 -5.46 -19.16 2.56
N GLN A 35 -6.42 -19.46 1.68
CA GLN A 35 -6.77 -18.60 0.57
C GLN A 35 -7.33 -17.26 1.05
N ARG A 36 -8.26 -17.29 2.01
CA ARG A 36 -8.83 -16.07 2.58
C ARG A 36 -7.77 -15.21 3.28
N ALA A 37 -6.84 -15.83 3.99
CA ALA A 37 -5.73 -15.12 4.63
C ALA A 37 -4.82 -14.44 3.60
N LYS A 38 -4.52 -15.10 2.46
CA LYS A 38 -3.74 -14.50 1.37
C LYS A 38 -4.44 -13.29 0.74
N GLU A 39 -5.76 -13.38 0.53
CA GLU A 39 -6.54 -12.25 0.02
C GLU A 39 -6.46 -11.07 0.97
N VAL A 40 -6.70 -11.29 2.26
CA VAL A 40 -6.63 -10.23 3.29
C VAL A 40 -5.22 -9.62 3.35
N LEU A 41 -4.18 -10.46 3.31
CA LEU A 41 -2.78 -10.03 3.27
C LEU A 41 -2.49 -9.12 2.07
N ALA A 42 -2.98 -9.48 0.87
CA ALA A 42 -2.76 -8.69 -0.34
C ALA A 42 -3.39 -7.29 -0.26
N HIS A 43 -4.46 -7.12 0.52
CA HIS A 43 -5.06 -5.80 0.77
C HIS A 43 -4.30 -5.00 1.85
N LEU A 44 -3.60 -5.69 2.76
CA LEU A 44 -2.90 -5.08 3.90
C LEU A 44 -1.42 -4.78 3.63
N GLU A 45 -0.71 -5.59 2.85
CA GLU A 45 0.70 -5.37 2.45
C GLU A 45 0.99 -3.96 1.90
N PRO A 46 0.16 -3.36 1.03
CA PRO A 46 0.39 -1.98 0.58
C PRO A 46 0.28 -0.95 1.71
N GLN A 47 -0.37 -1.27 2.83
CA GLN A 47 -0.46 -0.40 4.01
C GLN A 47 0.62 -0.71 5.06
N ILE A 48 1.01 -1.97 5.22
CA ILE A 48 2.01 -2.40 6.22
C ILE A 48 3.45 -2.06 5.77
N SER A 49 3.72 -2.04 4.47
CA SER A 49 5.02 -1.58 3.94
C SER A 49 5.35 -0.11 4.27
N ARG A 50 4.34 0.65 4.74
CA ARG A 50 4.46 2.03 5.25
C ARG A 50 4.77 2.10 6.76
N VAL A 51 4.68 0.98 7.49
CA VAL A 51 4.58 0.97 8.97
C VAL A 51 5.64 0.09 9.64
N ILE A 52 6.56 -0.54 8.90
CA ILE A 52 7.71 -1.24 9.50
C ILE A 52 8.97 -0.38 9.33
N PRO A 53 9.36 0.43 10.33
CA PRO A 53 10.68 1.01 10.37
C PRO A 53 11.67 -0.10 10.72
N SER A 54 12.61 -0.38 9.81
CA SER A 54 13.88 -1.00 10.20
C SER A 54 14.62 -0.06 11.19
N GLU A 55 15.13 -0.66 12.26
CA GLU A 55 15.81 -0.12 13.47
C GLU A 55 16.77 1.10 13.32
N PRO A 56 17.13 1.78 14.44
CA PRO A 56 17.35 3.22 14.50
C PRO A 56 18.79 3.63 14.17
N SER A 57 18.97 4.23 13.00
CA SER A 57 20.16 5.03 12.70
C SER A 57 19.80 6.51 12.77
N GLN A 58 20.20 7.12 13.89
CA GLN A 58 20.59 8.52 14.06
C GLN A 58 19.85 9.58 13.24
N GLN A 59 19.10 10.43 13.95
CA GLN A 59 18.77 11.82 13.60
C GLN A 59 19.09 12.23 12.16
N SER A 60 18.16 11.96 11.27
CA SER A 60 17.89 12.87 10.17
C SER A 60 16.38 13.08 10.20
N GLN A 61 15.97 14.34 10.29
CA GLN A 61 14.62 14.75 9.96
C GLN A 61 14.41 14.38 8.49
N GLN A 62 14.06 13.13 8.20
CA GLN A 62 13.54 12.80 6.90
C GLN A 62 12.16 13.45 6.84
N PRO A 63 11.93 14.44 5.94
CA PRO A 63 10.57 14.86 5.67
C PRO A 63 9.81 13.60 5.24
N ASP A 64 8.61 13.45 5.79
CA ASP A 64 7.78 12.27 5.60
C ASP A 64 7.66 12.05 4.08
N LEU A 65 8.32 11.02 3.55
CA LEU A 65 8.37 10.77 2.09
C LEU A 65 6.96 10.54 1.52
N PHE A 66 5.97 10.36 2.40
CA PHE A 66 4.58 10.18 2.09
C PHE A 66 3.74 11.48 2.11
N GLU A 67 4.20 12.57 2.74
CA GLU A 67 3.50 13.87 2.77
C GLU A 67 3.26 14.42 1.35
N ASN A 68 4.10 14.07 0.38
CA ASN A 68 3.97 14.48 -1.01
C ASN A 68 3.59 13.33 -1.96
N SER A 69 2.99 12.25 -1.46
CA SER A 69 2.51 11.19 -2.34
C SER A 69 1.39 11.71 -3.24
N PRO A 70 1.36 11.38 -4.54
CA PRO A 70 0.38 11.96 -5.46
C PRO A 70 -1.07 11.57 -5.14
N SER A 71 -1.27 10.51 -4.36
CA SER A 71 -2.56 10.18 -3.73
C SER A 71 -2.98 11.19 -2.65
N GLN A 72 -2.04 11.69 -1.85
CA GLN A 72 -2.31 12.64 -0.77
C GLN A 72 -2.59 14.03 -1.32
N VAL A 73 -1.86 14.44 -2.36
CA VAL A 73 -2.15 15.67 -3.13
C VAL A 73 -3.58 15.65 -3.70
N LEU A 74 -4.03 14.52 -4.24
CA LEU A 74 -5.39 14.38 -4.75
C LEU A 74 -6.45 14.46 -3.64
N LEU A 75 -6.17 13.86 -2.47
CA LEU A 75 -7.07 13.94 -1.32
C LEU A 75 -7.21 15.37 -0.80
N GLU A 76 -6.09 16.09 -0.69
CA GLU A 76 -6.09 17.51 -0.30
C GLU A 76 -6.90 18.37 -1.27
N GLU A 77 -6.76 18.14 -2.58
CA GLU A 77 -7.55 18.84 -3.59
C GLU A 77 -9.05 18.59 -3.42
N ILE A 78 -9.46 17.34 -3.13
CA ILE A 78 -10.87 17.00 -2.89
C ILE A 78 -11.38 17.65 -1.60
N THR A 79 -10.59 17.65 -0.52
CA THR A 79 -11.01 18.22 0.77
C THR A 79 -11.15 19.73 0.75
N ASN A 80 -10.40 20.43 -0.11
CA ASN A 80 -10.43 21.88 -0.23
C ASN A 80 -11.43 22.39 -1.28
N LEU A 81 -12.21 21.49 -1.90
CA LEU A 81 -13.15 21.85 -2.94
C LEU A 81 -14.41 22.49 -2.34
N ASP A 82 -14.66 23.75 -2.67
CA ASP A 82 -15.90 24.43 -2.29
C ASP A 82 -16.99 24.21 -3.34
N VAL A 83 -17.66 23.07 -3.22
CA VAL A 83 -18.73 22.66 -4.14
C VAL A 83 -19.90 23.64 -4.15
N LEU A 84 -20.13 24.40 -3.05
CA LEU A 84 -21.28 25.29 -2.92
C LEU A 84 -21.08 26.63 -3.64
N GLN A 85 -19.84 27.02 -3.89
CA GLN A 85 -19.50 28.26 -4.61
C GLN A 85 -19.23 28.04 -6.10
N MET A 86 -19.11 26.78 -6.55
CA MET A 86 -18.86 26.47 -7.95
C MET A 86 -20.14 26.54 -8.79
N THR A 87 -20.00 27.02 -10.02
CA THR A 87 -21.07 26.87 -11.01
C THR A 87 -21.23 25.39 -11.39
N PRO A 88 -22.42 24.96 -11.85
CA PRO A 88 -22.62 23.56 -12.26
C PRO A 88 -21.65 23.09 -13.34
N LEU A 89 -21.24 23.97 -14.26
CA LEU A 89 -20.27 23.64 -15.30
C LEU A 89 -18.88 23.42 -14.71
N GLU A 90 -18.42 24.31 -13.82
CA GLU A 90 -17.13 24.16 -13.14
C GLU A 90 -17.08 22.90 -12.29
N ALA A 91 -18.16 22.57 -11.57
CA ALA A 91 -18.23 21.34 -10.77
C ALA A 91 -18.07 20.09 -11.64
N LEU A 92 -18.74 20.04 -12.80
CA LEU A 92 -18.61 18.94 -13.74
C LEU A 92 -17.21 18.84 -14.35
N SER A 93 -16.62 19.96 -14.75
CA SER A 93 -15.23 19.99 -15.25
C SER A 93 -14.25 19.51 -14.18
N LYS A 94 -14.42 19.97 -12.94
CA LYS A 94 -13.53 19.60 -11.83
C LYS A 94 -13.67 18.12 -11.45
N LEU A 95 -14.87 17.56 -11.52
CA LEU A 95 -15.11 16.14 -11.32
C LEU A 95 -14.42 15.28 -12.38
N ASP A 96 -14.48 15.68 -13.66
CA ASP A 96 -13.79 15.00 -14.75
C ASP A 96 -12.26 15.00 -14.55
N ASP A 97 -11.69 16.15 -14.14
CA ASP A 97 -10.26 16.27 -13.84
C ASP A 97 -9.84 15.35 -12.68
N LEU A 98 -10.60 15.33 -11.59
CA LEU A 98 -10.32 14.46 -10.43
C LEU A 98 -10.39 12.98 -10.82
N ASN A 99 -11.37 12.60 -11.65
CA ASN A 99 -11.51 11.23 -12.14
C ASN A 99 -10.30 10.81 -13.00
N LYS A 100 -9.84 11.68 -13.91
CA LYS A 100 -8.63 11.43 -14.71
C LYS A 100 -7.39 11.25 -13.83
N LYS A 101 -7.19 12.12 -12.84
CA LYS A 101 -6.08 12.01 -11.88
C LYS A 101 -6.14 10.70 -11.10
N ALA A 102 -7.32 10.31 -10.62
CA ALA A 102 -7.51 9.04 -9.92
C ALA A 102 -7.20 7.83 -10.83
N GLN A 103 -7.63 7.86 -12.09
CA GLN A 103 -7.35 6.79 -13.06
C GLN A 103 -5.85 6.65 -13.36
N MET A 104 -5.10 7.76 -13.42
CA MET A 104 -3.65 7.72 -13.61
C MET A 104 -2.92 7.07 -12.42
N LEU A 105 -3.47 7.17 -11.20
CA LEU A 105 -2.93 6.52 -10.02
C LEU A 105 -3.26 5.02 -9.97
N VAL A 106 -4.46 4.65 -10.44
CA VAL A 106 -4.92 3.24 -10.44
C VAL A 106 -4.32 2.45 -11.62
N ASN A 107 -4.21 3.07 -12.79
CA ASN A 107 -3.70 2.48 -14.02
C ASN A 107 -2.59 3.38 -14.59
N PRO A 108 -1.37 3.34 -14.03
CA PRO A 108 -0.26 4.11 -14.58
C PRO A 108 0.01 3.68 -16.03
N PRO A 109 0.18 4.62 -16.98
CA PRO A 109 0.45 4.27 -18.37
C PRO A 109 1.71 3.40 -18.44
N LYS A 110 1.62 2.26 -19.14
CA LYS A 110 2.80 1.44 -19.45
C LYS A 110 3.81 2.34 -20.16
N THR A 111 4.93 2.60 -19.51
CA THR A 111 6.09 3.24 -20.14
C THR A 111 6.46 2.42 -21.36
N MET A 112 6.28 2.98 -22.55
CA MET A 112 6.82 2.41 -23.79
C MET A 112 8.35 2.42 -23.67
N GLY A 113 8.94 1.23 -23.62
CA GLY A 113 10.36 1.01 -23.89
C GLY A 113 10.62 0.90 -25.38
#